data_AF-A0A165T305-F1
#
_entry.id   AF-A0A165T305-F1
#
_cell.length_a   1.000
_cell.length_b   1.000
_cell.length_c   1.000
_cell.angle_alpha   90.00
_cell.angle_beta   90.00
_cell.angle_gamma   90.00
#
_symmetry.space_group_name_H-M   'P 1'
#
loop_
_entity.id
_entity.type
_entity.pdbx_description
1 polymer ?
#
loop_
_entity_poly.entity_id
_entity_poly.type
_entity_poly.pdbx_seq_one_letter_code
_entity_poly.pdbx_strand_id
1 'polypeptide(L)'
;MVNAITTNASGELAKSRKFSVLRKRLKLRDKPPENVIFKLADTTDELAHVCKLLYDSYTQVGYMQKGGTGYRITPYYILPSCYTLIAKHGSTVIATATIIIKSREQIPVEQIFSLAPIQRWDRRIAEASSLTIDPNYRSQGGELIHALLKYMFQVAREDLGIHDLVMACTPKHMDFYEAVLLFRRLSEEVIESFDYVNGTTAAGGYLDLTTMHEDYAKAYGNEPGQRNVYKYYLEHRWECFQAVDRVSAAYDGNRWEPDQLDHFMHGPIQGATFLSTKDLELLRRHYPSSDYDELFAPYRLEKSSVLIDTSIATFVRHKSSVVTPVILRRIEEDRLYVTAEKPHHLLDAAELQIFPEDKSAAPIAITSIRLTGGSDVTLGCHSSPAPVISQKFGDASIGSFRIGLNAAGRIPVVHEEDLAHAG
;
A
#
# COMPACT_ATOMS: atom_id res chain seq x y z
N MET A 1 43.62 -18.45 6.99
CA MET A 1 42.14 -18.46 6.97
C MET A 1 41.60 -17.94 8.31
N VAL A 2 41.92 -16.70 8.68
CA VAL A 2 41.42 -16.01 9.89
C VAL A 2 41.47 -14.51 9.55
N ASN A 3 40.40 -13.93 9.03
CA ASN A 3 40.20 -12.47 8.93
C ASN A 3 38.80 -12.04 8.44
N ALA A 4 37.84 -12.96 8.27
CA ALA A 4 36.48 -12.61 7.84
C ALA A 4 35.45 -12.48 8.99
N ILE A 5 35.81 -12.81 10.24
CA ILE A 5 34.87 -12.84 11.38
C ILE A 5 34.98 -11.56 12.25
N THR A 6 36.15 -10.90 12.29
CA THR A 6 36.41 -9.72 13.13
C THR A 6 35.89 -8.41 12.54
N THR A 7 35.74 -8.30 11.22
CA THR A 7 35.27 -7.08 10.55
C THR A 7 33.77 -6.86 10.68
N ASN A 8 32.95 -7.92 10.71
CA ASN A 8 31.49 -7.78 10.88
C ASN A 8 31.07 -7.44 12.31
N ALA A 9 31.71 -8.04 13.33
CA ALA A 9 31.35 -7.82 14.73
C ALA A 9 31.53 -6.36 15.19
N SER A 10 32.59 -5.69 14.70
CA SER A 10 32.83 -4.26 15.00
C SER A 10 31.80 -3.34 14.32
N GLY A 11 31.40 -3.65 13.10
CA GLY A 11 30.33 -2.94 12.37
C GLY A 11 28.97 -3.10 13.04
N GLU A 12 28.62 -4.31 13.46
CA GLU A 12 27.38 -4.58 14.21
C GLU A 12 27.35 -3.86 15.56
N LEU A 13 28.46 -3.85 16.30
CA LEU A 13 28.56 -3.14 17.57
C LEU A 13 28.38 -1.61 17.38
N ALA A 14 28.99 -1.05 16.33
CA ALA A 14 28.85 0.36 15.98
C ALA A 14 27.40 0.70 15.58
N LYS A 15 26.75 -0.14 14.75
CA LYS A 15 25.32 -0.02 14.39
C LYS A 15 24.42 -0.08 15.62
N SER A 16 24.64 -1.06 16.50
CA SER A 16 23.89 -1.22 17.75
C SER A 16 24.02 0.00 18.67
N ARG A 17 25.24 0.53 18.84
CA ARG A 17 25.49 1.75 19.62
C ARG A 17 24.76 2.97 19.00
N LYS A 18 24.86 3.15 17.68
CA LYS A 18 24.15 4.21 16.95
C LYS A 18 22.63 4.11 17.16
N PHE A 19 22.06 2.92 17.03
CA PHE A 19 20.64 2.67 17.20
C PHE A 19 20.18 2.94 18.64
N SER A 20 20.97 2.54 19.64
CA SER A 20 20.73 2.87 21.04
C SER A 20 20.69 4.39 21.27
N VAL A 21 21.62 5.15 20.66
CA VAL A 21 21.64 6.62 20.76
C VAL A 21 20.41 7.24 20.11
N LEU A 22 19.99 6.78 18.92
CA LEU A 22 18.79 7.26 18.24
C LEU A 22 17.54 7.06 19.13
N ARG A 23 17.34 5.86 19.66
CA ARG A 23 16.21 5.56 20.57
C ARG A 23 16.23 6.42 21.84
N LYS A 24 17.40 6.63 22.45
CA LYS A 24 17.52 7.46 23.67
C LYS A 24 17.25 8.95 23.45
N ARG A 25 17.48 9.45 22.23
CA ARG A 25 17.22 10.85 21.85
C ARG A 25 15.76 11.10 21.47
N LEU A 26 14.99 10.04 21.25
CA LEU A 26 13.59 10.16 20.89
C LEU A 26 12.80 10.89 21.99
N LYS A 27 11.94 11.81 21.58
CA LYS A 27 11.02 12.55 22.45
C LYS A 27 9.68 12.71 21.76
N LEU A 28 8.82 11.71 21.90
CA LEU A 28 7.45 11.71 21.41
C LEU A 28 6.59 12.60 22.31
N ARG A 29 5.71 13.40 21.70
CA ARG A 29 4.68 14.13 22.44
C ARG A 29 3.48 13.24 22.68
N ASP A 30 2.95 13.27 23.90
CA ASP A 30 1.76 12.48 24.25
C ASP A 30 0.45 13.11 23.75
N LYS A 31 0.53 14.27 23.08
CA LYS A 31 -0.60 14.99 22.49
C LYS A 31 -0.39 15.15 20.98
N PRO A 32 -1.48 15.12 20.18
CA PRO A 32 -1.40 15.42 18.76
C PRO A 32 -0.93 16.87 18.52
N PRO A 33 -0.35 17.18 17.35
CA PRO A 33 -0.05 18.55 16.97
C PRO A 33 -1.32 19.43 17.00
N GLU A 34 -1.22 20.61 17.62
CA GLU A 34 -2.35 21.53 17.78
C GLU A 34 -2.82 22.08 16.42
N ASN A 35 -4.14 22.17 16.24
CA ASN A 35 -4.78 22.69 15.02
C ASN A 35 -4.41 21.93 13.73
N VAL A 36 -3.90 20.70 13.83
CA VAL A 36 -3.58 19.87 12.67
C VAL A 36 -4.59 18.75 12.52
N ILE A 37 -5.16 18.61 11.32
CA ILE A 37 -6.05 17.50 10.93
C ILE A 37 -5.26 16.54 10.05
N PHE A 38 -5.41 15.24 10.30
CA PHE A 38 -4.85 14.18 9.45
C PHE A 38 -5.98 13.47 8.73
N LYS A 39 -5.88 13.37 7.40
CA LYS A 39 -6.92 12.77 6.56
C LYS A 39 -6.33 12.21 5.28
N LEU A 40 -7.15 11.53 4.48
CA LEU A 40 -6.84 11.30 3.08
C LEU A 40 -7.02 12.59 2.27
N ALA A 41 -6.20 12.79 1.25
CA ALA A 41 -6.49 13.77 0.21
C ALA A 41 -7.69 13.26 -0.62
N ASP A 42 -8.77 14.03 -0.63
CA ASP A 42 -10.03 13.71 -1.32
C ASP A 42 -10.52 14.85 -2.22
N THR A 43 -9.72 15.92 -2.34
CA THR A 43 -9.93 17.02 -3.29
C THR A 43 -8.72 17.19 -4.19
N THR A 44 -8.97 17.71 -5.39
CA THR A 44 -7.93 18.01 -6.37
C THR A 44 -6.99 19.13 -5.90
N ASP A 45 -7.51 20.11 -5.16
CA ASP A 45 -6.71 21.16 -4.53
C ASP A 45 -5.74 20.60 -3.49
N GLU A 46 -6.18 19.64 -2.67
CA GLU A 46 -5.30 18.95 -1.72
C GLU A 46 -4.21 18.15 -2.45
N LEU A 47 -4.55 17.44 -3.53
CA LEU A 47 -3.55 16.77 -4.36
C LEU A 47 -2.57 17.76 -5.01
N ALA A 48 -3.05 18.89 -5.51
CA ALA A 48 -2.20 19.94 -6.08
C ALA A 48 -1.20 20.47 -5.03
N HIS A 49 -1.66 20.71 -3.80
CA HIS A 49 -0.79 21.08 -2.67
C HIS A 49 0.24 19.99 -2.35
N VAL A 50 -0.15 18.71 -2.37
CA VAL A 50 0.77 17.58 -2.18
C VAL A 50 1.85 17.56 -3.25
N CYS A 51 1.46 17.64 -4.53
CA CYS A 51 2.38 17.67 -5.65
C CYS A 51 3.35 18.86 -5.58
N LYS A 52 2.87 20.02 -5.13
CA LYS A 52 3.67 21.22 -4.94
C LYS A 52 4.67 21.07 -3.80
N LEU A 53 4.20 20.64 -2.62
CA LEU A 53 5.03 20.41 -1.44
C LEU A 53 6.17 19.42 -1.73
N LEU A 54 5.86 18.34 -2.45
CA LEU A 54 6.85 17.35 -2.87
C LEU A 54 7.87 17.95 -3.83
N TYR A 55 7.44 18.71 -4.85
CA TYR A 55 8.36 19.39 -5.76
C TYR A 55 9.32 20.31 -5.01
N ASP A 56 8.79 21.18 -4.15
CA ASP A 56 9.60 22.16 -3.42
C ASP A 56 10.60 21.46 -2.49
N SER A 57 10.16 20.43 -1.76
CA SER A 57 11.07 19.67 -0.88
C SER A 57 12.11 18.87 -1.67
N TYR A 58 11.72 18.17 -2.74
CA TYR A 58 12.62 17.30 -3.50
C TYR A 58 13.65 18.10 -4.29
N THR A 59 13.27 19.26 -4.82
CA THR A 59 14.24 20.18 -5.46
C THR A 59 15.18 20.81 -4.46
N GLN A 60 14.71 21.13 -3.25
CA GLN A 60 15.57 21.68 -2.20
C GLN A 60 16.67 20.70 -1.75
N VAL A 61 16.36 19.41 -1.66
CA VAL A 61 17.30 18.37 -1.20
C VAL A 61 18.04 17.65 -2.34
N GLY A 62 17.81 18.05 -3.59
CA GLY A 62 18.50 17.52 -4.78
C GLY A 62 17.95 16.20 -5.34
N TYR A 63 16.81 15.72 -4.85
CA TYR A 63 16.13 14.52 -5.35
C TYR A 63 15.43 14.74 -6.69
N MET A 64 15.24 16.00 -7.08
CA MET A 64 14.64 16.40 -8.35
C MET A 64 15.35 17.65 -8.87
N GLN A 65 15.58 17.73 -10.17
CA GLN A 65 16.09 18.96 -10.80
C GLN A 65 14.99 20.03 -10.85
N LYS A 66 15.35 21.30 -10.68
CA LYS A 66 14.40 22.41 -10.87
C LYS A 66 14.01 22.49 -12.35
N GLY A 67 12.72 22.61 -12.63
CA GLY A 67 12.18 22.70 -13.99
C GLY A 67 10.73 22.21 -14.08
N GLY A 68 10.10 22.35 -15.25
CA GLY A 68 8.73 21.89 -15.50
C GLY A 68 7.65 22.80 -14.90
N THR A 69 6.50 22.21 -14.55
CA THR A 69 5.29 22.92 -14.09
C THR A 69 5.35 23.39 -12.63
N GLY A 70 6.42 23.05 -11.88
CA GLY A 70 6.53 23.34 -10.45
C GLY A 70 5.80 22.36 -9.53
N TYR A 71 5.41 21.19 -10.08
CA TYR A 71 4.75 20.10 -9.37
C TYR A 71 5.50 18.78 -9.57
N ARG A 72 5.45 17.90 -8.56
CA ARG A 72 5.90 16.50 -8.68
C ARG A 72 4.66 15.64 -8.86
N ILE A 73 4.50 15.09 -10.06
CA ILE A 73 3.34 14.30 -10.44
C ILE A 73 3.80 12.88 -10.77
N THR A 74 3.05 11.90 -10.29
CA THR A 74 3.23 10.47 -10.61
C THR A 74 1.85 9.86 -10.89
N PRO A 75 1.76 8.81 -11.74
CA PRO A 75 0.49 8.14 -12.01
C PRO A 75 -0.16 7.58 -10.74
N TYR A 76 0.63 7.23 -9.72
CA TYR A 76 0.14 6.61 -8.50
C TYR A 76 -0.90 7.45 -7.78
N TYR A 77 -0.82 8.80 -7.76
CA TYR A 77 -1.74 9.63 -6.97
C TYR A 77 -3.21 9.51 -7.37
N ILE A 78 -3.47 9.06 -8.60
CA ILE A 78 -4.80 8.85 -9.14
C ILE A 78 -5.10 7.38 -9.43
N LEU A 79 -4.26 6.44 -8.98
CA LEU A 79 -4.62 5.02 -9.01
C LEU A 79 -5.56 4.67 -7.84
N PRO A 80 -6.60 3.86 -8.04
CA PRO A 80 -7.48 3.42 -6.96
C PRO A 80 -6.75 2.72 -5.80
N SER A 81 -5.65 2.02 -6.12
CA SER A 81 -4.79 1.31 -5.16
C SER A 81 -3.85 2.21 -4.34
N CYS A 82 -3.94 3.54 -4.47
CA CYS A 82 -3.01 4.47 -3.86
C CYS A 82 -3.72 5.46 -2.93
N TYR A 83 -3.27 5.55 -1.69
CA TYR A 83 -3.83 6.40 -0.66
C TYR A 83 -2.85 7.51 -0.27
N THR A 84 -3.19 8.75 -0.61
CA THR A 84 -2.40 9.92 -0.21
C THR A 84 -2.94 10.46 1.11
N LEU A 85 -2.11 10.42 2.15
CA LEU A 85 -2.41 10.92 3.49
C LEU A 85 -1.79 12.30 3.64
N ILE A 86 -2.55 13.23 4.21
CA ILE A 86 -2.13 14.62 4.42
C ILE A 86 -2.29 15.03 5.88
N ALA A 87 -1.43 15.94 6.32
CA ALA A 87 -1.66 16.74 7.52
C ALA A 87 -1.95 18.18 7.10
N LYS A 88 -3.04 18.75 7.63
CA LYS A 88 -3.51 20.10 7.31
C LYS A 88 -3.49 21.01 8.52
N HIS A 89 -3.00 22.22 8.34
CA HIS A 89 -3.19 23.32 9.28
C HIS A 89 -4.06 24.38 8.60
N GLY A 90 -5.30 24.52 9.06
CA GLY A 90 -6.32 25.27 8.31
C GLY A 90 -6.59 24.63 6.94
N SER A 91 -6.49 25.41 5.87
CA SER A 91 -6.64 24.93 4.48
C SER A 91 -5.33 24.42 3.85
N THR A 92 -4.18 24.63 4.50
CA THR A 92 -2.86 24.33 3.94
C THR A 92 -2.43 22.90 4.26
N VAL A 93 -2.01 22.15 3.25
CA VAL A 93 -1.32 20.86 3.43
C VAL A 93 0.13 21.13 3.85
N ILE A 94 0.51 20.65 5.03
CA ILE A 94 1.82 20.90 5.65
C ILE A 94 2.68 19.64 5.74
N ALA A 95 2.10 18.47 5.50
CA ALA A 95 2.80 17.21 5.41
C ALA A 95 2.02 16.20 4.57
N THR A 96 2.72 15.25 3.98
CA THR A 96 2.14 14.19 3.14
C THR A 96 2.91 12.88 3.27
N ALA A 97 2.21 11.76 3.12
CA ALA A 97 2.74 10.42 2.93
C ALA A 97 1.78 9.64 2.03
N THR A 98 2.25 8.65 1.30
CA THR A 98 1.42 7.89 0.36
C THR A 98 1.57 6.40 0.61
N ILE A 99 0.46 5.67 0.69
CA ILE A 99 0.43 4.21 0.73
C ILE A 99 0.05 3.72 -0.67
N ILE A 100 0.98 3.08 -1.38
CA ILE A 100 0.74 2.49 -2.70
C ILE A 100 0.60 0.99 -2.52
N ILE A 101 -0.62 0.47 -2.66
CA ILE A 101 -0.88 -0.95 -2.44
C ILE A 101 -0.35 -1.71 -3.65
N LYS A 102 0.48 -2.72 -3.39
CA LYS A 102 1.01 -3.58 -4.43
C LYS A 102 -0.13 -4.30 -5.13
N SER A 103 -0.11 -4.19 -6.44
CA SER A 103 -0.89 -4.99 -7.35
C SER A 103 0.03 -5.82 -8.25
N ARG A 104 -0.44 -6.20 -9.44
CA ARG A 104 0.41 -6.88 -10.43
C ARG A 104 1.42 -5.93 -11.07
N GLU A 105 1.09 -4.64 -11.19
CA GLU A 105 2.07 -3.62 -11.57
C GLU A 105 3.10 -3.46 -10.46
N GLN A 106 4.32 -3.11 -10.87
CA GLN A 106 5.41 -2.84 -9.93
C GLN A 106 5.14 -1.55 -9.17
N ILE A 107 5.33 -1.61 -7.85
CA ILE A 107 5.44 -0.40 -7.02
C ILE A 107 6.85 0.19 -7.11
N PRO A 108 7.06 1.49 -6.85
CA PRO A 108 8.36 2.15 -7.04
C PRO A 108 9.57 1.41 -6.44
N VAL A 109 9.44 0.83 -5.23
CA VAL A 109 10.51 0.08 -4.56
C VAL A 109 10.97 -1.14 -5.36
N GLU A 110 10.08 -1.77 -6.15
CA GLU A 110 10.38 -2.96 -6.97
C GLU A 110 11.30 -2.66 -8.16
N GLN A 111 11.45 -1.39 -8.52
CA GLN A 111 12.42 -0.96 -9.52
C GLN A 111 13.87 -1.07 -9.02
N ILE A 112 14.05 -1.19 -7.70
CA ILE A 112 15.37 -1.22 -7.03
C ILE A 112 15.58 -2.54 -6.28
N PHE A 113 14.55 -3.01 -5.57
CA PHE A 113 14.66 -4.13 -4.65
C PHE A 113 13.64 -5.23 -4.97
N SER A 114 14.09 -6.49 -4.97
CA SER A 114 13.18 -7.63 -5.08
C SER A 114 12.39 -7.83 -3.79
N LEU A 115 11.08 -8.06 -3.92
CA LEU A 115 10.19 -8.41 -2.80
C LEU A 115 10.06 -9.92 -2.58
N ALA A 116 10.68 -10.75 -3.43
CA ALA A 116 10.59 -12.21 -3.35
C ALA A 116 10.88 -12.79 -1.95
N PRO A 117 11.84 -12.29 -1.14
CA PRO A 117 12.10 -12.83 0.20
C PRO A 117 10.93 -12.70 1.18
N ILE A 118 10.14 -11.63 1.04
CA ILE A 118 9.02 -11.31 1.95
C ILE A 118 7.67 -11.71 1.38
N GLN A 119 7.59 -12.03 0.09
CA GLN A 119 6.33 -12.37 -0.56
C GLN A 119 5.72 -13.64 0.01
N ARG A 120 4.44 -13.57 0.38
CA ARG A 120 3.63 -14.69 0.88
C ARG A 120 2.27 -14.65 0.19
N TRP A 121 1.70 -15.83 -0.05
CA TRP A 121 0.48 -15.97 -0.84
C TRP A 121 -0.74 -15.29 -0.20
N ASP A 122 -0.79 -15.22 1.12
CA ASP A 122 -1.88 -14.71 1.95
C ASP A 122 -1.65 -13.27 2.42
N ARG A 123 -0.48 -12.69 2.17
CA ARG A 123 -0.13 -11.36 2.67
C ARG A 123 -0.39 -10.25 1.67
N ARG A 124 -0.68 -9.07 2.18
CA ARG A 124 -0.88 -7.85 1.39
C ARG A 124 0.27 -6.89 1.61
N ILE A 125 0.91 -6.48 0.52
CA ILE A 125 2.09 -5.59 0.54
C ILE A 125 1.66 -4.19 0.09
N ALA A 126 2.19 -3.15 0.72
CA ALA A 126 2.08 -1.78 0.24
C ALA A 126 3.39 -1.01 0.44
N GLU A 127 3.66 -0.03 -0.42
CA GLU A 127 4.76 0.90 -0.26
C GLU A 127 4.34 2.13 0.54
N ALA A 128 5.13 2.50 1.55
CA ALA A 128 5.14 3.85 2.11
C ALA A 128 6.07 4.74 1.29
N SER A 129 5.49 5.72 0.60
CA SER A 129 6.17 6.60 -0.34
C SER A 129 5.84 8.07 -0.09
N SER A 130 6.50 8.97 -0.82
CA SER A 130 6.22 10.42 -0.82
C SER A 130 6.13 11.07 0.57
N LEU A 131 6.89 10.59 1.56
CA LEU A 131 6.90 11.19 2.90
C LEU A 131 7.60 12.55 2.88
N THR A 132 6.88 13.64 3.17
CA THR A 132 7.45 14.99 3.17
C THR A 132 6.74 15.87 4.18
N ILE A 133 7.53 16.69 4.90
CA ILE A 133 7.05 17.73 5.81
C ILE A 133 7.50 19.08 5.25
N ASP A 134 6.60 20.05 5.23
CA ASP A 134 6.90 21.44 4.91
C ASP A 134 8.04 21.95 5.82
N PRO A 135 9.11 22.55 5.25
CA PRO A 135 10.25 23.06 6.02
C PRO A 135 9.88 23.94 7.21
N ASN A 136 8.82 24.76 7.11
CA ASN A 136 8.38 25.67 8.17
C ASN A 136 7.71 24.95 9.34
N TYR A 137 7.30 23.69 9.14
CA TYR A 137 6.64 22.85 10.13
C TYR A 137 7.55 21.72 10.67
N ARG A 138 8.83 21.72 10.27
CA ARG A 138 9.81 20.77 10.80
C ARG A 138 10.23 21.19 12.22
N SER A 139 10.06 20.30 13.18
CA SER A 139 10.53 20.49 14.56
C SER A 139 11.68 19.54 14.88
N GLN A 140 12.57 19.93 15.80
CA GLN A 140 13.68 19.06 16.24
C GLN A 140 13.20 17.74 16.87
N GLY A 141 12.00 17.72 17.44
CA GLY A 141 11.38 16.52 18.03
C GLY A 141 10.64 15.63 17.03
N GLY A 142 10.50 16.04 15.77
CA GLY A 142 9.82 15.24 14.75
C GLY A 142 8.32 15.03 15.01
N GLU A 143 7.66 15.97 15.69
CA GLU A 143 6.29 15.78 16.16
C GLU A 143 5.30 15.50 15.01
N LEU A 144 5.38 16.29 13.94
CA LEU A 144 4.50 16.14 12.79
C LEU A 144 4.81 14.88 11.97
N ILE A 145 6.09 14.49 11.84
CA ILE A 145 6.46 13.26 11.13
C ILE A 145 6.02 12.02 11.91
N HIS A 146 6.20 11.99 13.24
CA HIS A 146 5.72 10.87 14.06
C HIS A 146 4.20 10.78 14.05
N ALA A 147 3.50 11.91 14.11
CA ALA A 147 2.05 11.97 13.99
C ALA A 147 1.54 11.42 12.64
N LEU A 148 2.17 11.86 11.54
CA LEU A 148 1.82 11.38 10.20
C LEU A 148 2.14 9.89 10.02
N LEU A 149 3.29 9.42 10.49
CA LEU A 149 3.64 7.99 10.47
C LEU A 149 2.66 7.17 11.31
N LYS A 150 2.21 7.68 12.46
CA LYS A 150 1.20 7.03 13.29
C LYS A 150 -0.12 6.90 12.53
N TYR A 151 -0.57 7.98 11.90
CA TYR A 151 -1.77 7.96 11.07
C TYR A 151 -1.62 6.97 9.92
N MET A 152 -0.48 6.96 9.23
CA MET A 152 -0.18 6.02 8.15
C MET A 152 -0.19 4.57 8.61
N PHE A 153 0.39 4.25 9.78
CA PHE A 153 0.37 2.88 10.31
C PHE A 153 -1.04 2.46 10.73
N GLN A 154 -1.85 3.38 11.26
CA GLN A 154 -3.25 3.11 11.55
C GLN A 154 -4.01 2.80 10.26
N VAL A 155 -3.90 3.65 9.23
CA VAL A 155 -4.55 3.44 7.93
C VAL A 155 -4.08 2.15 7.27
N ALA A 156 -2.77 1.89 7.24
CA ALA A 156 -2.23 0.68 6.64
C ALA A 156 -2.76 -0.59 7.33
N ARG A 157 -2.80 -0.62 8.66
CA ARG A 157 -3.18 -1.82 9.43
C ARG A 157 -4.68 -2.01 9.58
N GLU A 158 -5.35 -0.98 10.07
CA GLU A 158 -6.73 -1.06 10.53
C GLU A 158 -7.72 -0.85 9.37
N ASP A 159 -7.42 0.10 8.48
CA ASP A 159 -8.31 0.44 7.37
C ASP A 159 -8.00 -0.44 6.14
N LEU A 160 -6.73 -0.58 5.75
CA LEU A 160 -6.34 -1.23 4.50
C LEU A 160 -5.92 -2.71 4.64
N GLY A 161 -5.78 -3.26 5.85
CA GLY A 161 -5.37 -4.65 6.05
C GLY A 161 -4.01 -5.00 5.41
N ILE A 162 -3.07 -4.05 5.39
CA ILE A 162 -1.71 -4.26 4.91
C ILE A 162 -0.94 -5.10 5.94
N HIS A 163 -0.24 -6.13 5.45
CA HIS A 163 0.56 -7.02 6.27
C HIS A 163 2.03 -6.64 6.26
N ASP A 164 2.53 -6.18 5.11
CA ASP A 164 3.93 -5.78 4.93
C ASP A 164 3.98 -4.38 4.33
N LEU A 165 4.61 -3.45 5.05
CA LEU A 165 4.85 -2.10 4.57
C LEU A 165 6.30 -1.99 4.10
N VAL A 166 6.51 -1.73 2.82
CA VAL A 166 7.84 -1.59 2.20
C VAL A 166 8.16 -0.13 1.93
N MET A 167 9.44 0.22 1.84
CA MET A 167 9.87 1.56 1.49
C MET A 167 11.28 1.57 0.90
N ALA A 168 11.59 2.63 0.15
CA ALA A 168 12.96 3.02 -0.17
C ALA A 168 13.24 4.42 0.36
N CYS A 169 14.40 4.62 0.99
CA CYS A 169 14.90 5.95 1.35
C CYS A 169 16.42 6.01 1.26
N THR A 170 17.01 7.16 1.56
CA THR A 170 18.46 7.27 1.63
C THR A 170 19.01 6.45 2.82
N PRO A 171 20.23 5.89 2.74
CA PRO A 171 20.82 5.11 3.83
C PRO A 171 20.84 5.83 5.18
N LYS A 172 21.04 7.16 5.17
CA LYS A 172 21.00 8.00 6.37
C LYS A 172 19.63 8.00 7.06
N HIS A 173 18.54 8.00 6.28
CA HIS A 173 17.19 7.94 6.83
C HIS A 173 16.82 6.53 7.28
N MET A 174 17.33 5.50 6.61
CA MET A 174 17.05 4.10 6.96
C MET A 174 17.46 3.76 8.40
N ASP A 175 18.53 4.39 8.93
CA ASP A 175 18.91 4.21 10.34
C ASP A 175 17.79 4.53 11.32
N PHE A 176 16.98 5.55 11.04
CA PHE A 176 15.83 5.91 11.88
C PHE A 176 14.76 4.82 11.79
N TYR A 177 14.43 4.37 10.58
CA TYR A 177 13.41 3.34 10.36
C TYR A 177 13.81 2.00 11.01
N GLU A 178 15.06 1.59 10.88
CA GLU A 178 15.58 0.37 11.55
C GLU A 178 15.65 0.55 13.08
N ALA A 179 16.20 1.66 13.57
CA ALA A 179 16.46 1.82 15.00
C ALA A 179 15.20 2.12 15.83
N VAL A 180 14.25 2.87 15.27
CA VAL A 180 13.09 3.40 16.00
C VAL A 180 11.80 2.70 15.59
N LEU A 181 11.64 2.35 14.32
CA LEU A 181 10.40 1.75 13.80
C LEU A 181 10.53 0.26 13.49
N LEU A 182 11.71 -0.32 13.77
CA LEU A 182 12.03 -1.75 13.62
C LEU A 182 11.88 -2.28 12.18
N PHE A 183 12.05 -1.42 11.18
CA PHE A 183 12.17 -1.87 9.79
C PHE A 183 13.37 -2.81 9.65
N ARG A 184 13.20 -3.82 8.79
CA ARG A 184 14.25 -4.76 8.38
C ARG A 184 14.68 -4.43 6.95
N ARG A 185 15.92 -4.75 6.60
CA ARG A 185 16.45 -4.52 5.25
C ARG A 185 15.82 -5.47 4.23
N LEU A 186 15.43 -4.93 3.08
CA LEU A 186 15.06 -5.75 1.91
C LEU A 186 16.31 -6.39 1.27
N SER A 187 17.43 -5.67 1.31
CA SER A 187 18.76 -6.14 0.91
C SER A 187 19.82 -5.47 1.79
N GLU A 188 20.91 -6.17 2.07
CA GLU A 188 22.10 -5.58 2.72
C GLU A 188 22.85 -4.62 1.77
N GLU A 189 22.63 -4.74 0.47
CA GLU A 189 23.24 -3.87 -0.53
C GLU A 189 22.59 -2.48 -0.55
N VAL A 190 23.44 -1.45 -0.55
CA VAL A 190 23.04 -0.07 -0.88
C VAL A 190 23.25 0.11 -2.37
N ILE A 191 22.19 0.44 -3.09
CA ILE A 191 22.29 0.66 -4.54
C ILE A 191 22.91 2.03 -4.79
N GLU A 192 24.03 2.03 -5.52
CA GLU A 192 24.72 3.23 -5.98
C GLU A 192 23.99 3.80 -7.20
N SER A 193 23.39 4.98 -7.02
CA SER A 193 22.63 5.76 -8.01
C SER A 193 21.37 5.12 -8.61
N PHE A 194 20.21 5.73 -8.33
CA PHE A 194 18.93 5.36 -8.93
C PHE A 194 18.23 6.57 -9.58
N ASP A 195 17.85 6.42 -10.85
CA ASP A 195 17.37 7.53 -11.69
C ASP A 195 16.03 8.13 -11.22
N TYR A 196 15.16 7.33 -10.58
CA TYR A 196 13.88 7.82 -10.05
C TYR A 196 14.03 8.91 -8.98
N VAL A 197 15.21 8.98 -8.34
CA VAL A 197 15.58 10.01 -7.34
C VAL A 197 16.92 10.65 -7.70
N ASN A 198 17.14 10.91 -9.00
CA ASN A 198 18.25 11.73 -9.51
C ASN A 198 19.64 11.22 -9.08
N GLY A 199 19.86 9.90 -9.11
CA GLY A 199 21.16 9.29 -8.82
C GLY A 199 21.51 9.19 -7.33
N THR A 200 20.55 9.32 -6.43
CA THR A 200 20.77 9.16 -4.98
C THR A 200 20.94 7.69 -4.59
N THR A 201 21.77 7.39 -3.59
CA THR A 201 21.86 6.04 -3.00
C THR A 201 20.55 5.64 -2.32
N ALA A 202 20.15 4.38 -2.49
CA ALA A 202 18.90 3.86 -1.95
C ALA A 202 19.13 2.69 -1.00
N ALA A 203 18.33 2.66 0.06
CA ALA A 203 18.21 1.59 1.02
C ALA A 203 16.75 1.13 1.08
N GLY A 204 16.50 -0.15 0.88
CA GLY A 204 15.19 -0.78 0.95
C GLY A 204 14.90 -1.33 2.33
N GLY A 205 13.69 -1.09 2.83
CA GLY A 205 13.23 -1.59 4.12
C GLY A 205 11.82 -2.15 4.05
N TYR A 206 11.50 -3.09 4.93
CA TYR A 206 10.16 -3.59 5.15
C TYR A 206 9.83 -3.67 6.65
N LEU A 207 8.57 -3.45 6.98
CA LEU A 207 8.01 -3.61 8.32
C LEU A 207 6.88 -4.63 8.25
N ASP A 208 7.00 -5.67 9.07
CA ASP A 208 5.95 -6.65 9.28
C ASP A 208 4.89 -6.06 10.23
N LEU A 209 3.74 -5.68 9.67
CA LEU A 209 2.65 -5.08 10.44
C LEU A 209 1.86 -6.11 11.25
N THR A 210 2.01 -7.41 10.97
CA THR A 210 1.34 -8.49 11.71
C THR A 210 2.02 -8.77 13.04
N THR A 211 3.35 -8.64 13.10
CA THR A 211 4.14 -8.81 14.34
C THR A 211 4.44 -7.49 15.04
N MET A 212 4.12 -6.34 14.42
CA MET A 212 4.46 -5.01 14.93
C MET A 212 4.05 -4.80 16.39
N HIS A 213 2.89 -5.30 16.81
CA HIS A 213 2.44 -5.18 18.20
C HIS A 213 3.39 -5.87 19.18
N GLU A 214 3.72 -7.14 18.92
CA GLU A 214 4.61 -7.94 19.75
C GLU A 214 6.04 -7.37 19.73
N ASP A 215 6.54 -7.02 18.53
CA ASP A 215 7.88 -6.47 18.34
C ASP A 215 8.04 -5.13 19.07
N TYR A 216 7.04 -4.25 18.99
CA TYR A 216 7.08 -2.94 19.66
C TYR A 216 6.92 -3.09 21.17
N ALA A 217 6.02 -3.96 21.65
CA ALA A 217 5.86 -4.24 23.07
C ALA A 217 7.17 -4.75 23.68
N LYS A 218 7.85 -5.67 23.00
CA LYS A 218 9.15 -6.20 23.41
C LYS A 218 10.23 -5.12 23.44
N ALA A 219 10.29 -4.25 22.43
CA ALA A 219 11.34 -3.24 22.30
C ALA A 219 11.12 -2.00 23.19
N TYR A 220 9.87 -1.59 23.41
CA TYR A 220 9.53 -0.30 24.01
C TYR A 220 8.53 -0.37 25.17
N GLY A 221 7.95 -1.53 25.49
CA GLY A 221 6.90 -1.66 26.51
C GLY A 221 7.29 -1.14 27.89
N ASN A 222 8.58 -1.23 28.24
CA ASN A 222 9.14 -0.75 29.50
C ASN A 222 9.74 0.67 29.42
N GLU A 223 9.72 1.32 28.25
CA GLU A 223 10.20 2.70 28.13
C GLU A 223 9.21 3.70 28.74
N PRO A 224 9.67 4.78 29.39
CA PRO A 224 8.79 5.77 29.99
C PRO A 224 8.22 6.73 28.93
N GLY A 225 6.95 7.11 29.11
CA GLY A 225 6.25 8.22 28.43
C GLY A 225 6.74 8.51 27.00
N GLN A 226 7.44 9.64 26.84
CA GLN A 226 7.93 10.19 25.58
C GLN A 226 8.91 9.30 24.78
N ARG A 227 9.38 8.17 25.32
CA ARG A 227 10.21 7.20 24.60
C ARG A 227 9.48 5.90 24.26
N ASN A 228 8.25 5.76 24.72
CA ASN A 228 7.45 4.56 24.52
C ASN A 228 6.79 4.59 23.14
N VAL A 229 7.55 4.16 22.13
CA VAL A 229 7.10 4.04 20.73
C VAL A 229 5.87 3.12 20.63
N TYR A 230 5.85 2.04 21.42
CA TYR A 230 4.73 1.09 21.46
C TYR A 230 3.41 1.79 21.81
N LYS A 231 3.35 2.48 22.95
CA LYS A 231 2.15 3.21 23.37
C LYS A 231 1.77 4.30 22.38
N TYR A 232 2.75 5.08 21.92
CA TYR A 232 2.50 6.15 20.97
C TYR A 232 1.87 5.66 19.67
N TYR A 233 2.45 4.64 19.04
CA TYR A 233 1.98 4.17 17.73
C TYR A 233 0.73 3.29 17.83
N LEU A 234 0.61 2.45 18.86
CA LEU A 234 -0.39 1.38 18.91
C LEU A 234 -1.53 1.60 19.93
N GLU A 235 -1.32 2.35 21.01
CA GLU A 235 -2.33 2.52 22.07
C GLU A 235 -2.99 3.90 22.02
N HIS A 236 -2.23 4.98 21.76
CA HIS A 236 -2.81 6.32 21.72
C HIS A 236 -3.84 6.44 20.59
N ARG A 237 -5.02 6.99 20.90
CA ARG A 237 -6.07 7.31 19.92
C ARG A 237 -6.23 8.82 19.85
N TRP A 238 -6.26 9.38 18.64
CA TRP A 238 -6.30 10.83 18.44
C TRP A 238 -7.50 11.22 17.59
N GLU A 239 -8.30 12.15 18.10
CA GLU A 239 -9.50 12.67 17.43
C GLU A 239 -9.18 13.48 16.16
N CYS A 240 -7.94 13.98 16.03
CA CYS A 240 -7.51 14.70 14.84
C CYS A 240 -7.24 13.79 13.62
N PHE A 241 -7.33 12.48 13.79
CA PHE A 241 -7.24 11.51 12.70
C PHE A 241 -8.63 11.23 12.16
N GLN A 242 -8.89 11.65 10.92
CA GLN A 242 -10.13 11.33 10.23
C GLN A 242 -10.13 9.86 9.81
N ALA A 243 -11.27 9.21 10.00
CA ALA A 243 -11.50 7.85 9.54
C ALA A 243 -11.41 7.78 8.01
N VAL A 244 -11.06 6.61 7.50
CA VAL A 244 -11.10 6.35 6.06
C VAL A 244 -12.52 5.88 5.70
N ASP A 245 -13.37 6.82 5.29
CA ASP A 245 -14.77 6.54 4.98
C ASP A 245 -14.97 5.66 3.72
N ARG A 246 -13.91 5.49 2.90
CA ARG A 246 -13.92 4.75 1.63
C ARG A 246 -12.75 3.75 1.54
N VAL A 247 -12.79 2.66 2.30
CA VAL A 247 -11.96 1.49 1.99
C VAL A 247 -12.79 0.47 1.21
N SER A 248 -12.40 0.21 -0.03
CA SER A 248 -12.98 -0.89 -0.80
C SER A 248 -12.06 -2.11 -0.75
N ALA A 249 -12.65 -3.30 -0.59
CA ALA A 249 -11.96 -4.58 -0.79
C ALA A 249 -11.72 -4.88 -2.28
N ALA A 250 -12.33 -4.10 -3.18
CA ALA A 250 -12.15 -4.15 -4.63
C ALA A 250 -11.92 -2.73 -5.18
N TYR A 251 -10.80 -2.52 -5.85
CA TYR A 251 -10.35 -1.25 -6.38
C TYR A 251 -10.79 -1.11 -7.84
N ASP A 252 -11.98 -0.54 -8.04
CA ASP A 252 -12.69 -0.48 -9.33
C ASP A 252 -12.89 0.94 -9.88
N GLY A 253 -12.03 1.90 -9.50
CA GLY A 253 -12.06 3.24 -10.10
C GLY A 253 -12.94 4.26 -9.39
N ASN A 254 -13.55 3.94 -8.26
CA ASN A 254 -14.46 4.90 -7.59
C ASN A 254 -13.74 5.82 -6.59
N ARG A 255 -12.43 6.04 -6.76
CA ARG A 255 -11.65 6.89 -5.87
C ARG A 255 -11.82 8.37 -6.17
N TRP A 256 -11.81 8.72 -7.45
CA TRP A 256 -11.84 10.09 -7.96
C TRP A 256 -12.95 10.20 -8.99
N GLU A 257 -13.87 11.13 -8.79
CA GLU A 257 -14.96 11.37 -9.73
C GLU A 257 -14.43 11.92 -11.08
N PRO A 258 -15.17 11.79 -12.19
CA PRO A 258 -14.74 12.26 -13.51
C PRO A 258 -14.23 13.71 -13.50
N ASP A 259 -14.99 14.63 -12.90
CA ASP A 259 -14.61 16.06 -12.82
C ASP A 259 -13.33 16.29 -12.01
N GLN A 260 -13.09 15.46 -10.98
CA GLN A 260 -11.88 15.56 -10.17
C GLN A 260 -10.66 15.06 -10.94
N LEU A 261 -10.78 13.94 -11.65
CA LEU A 261 -9.71 13.45 -12.52
C LEU A 261 -9.43 14.44 -13.67
N ASP A 262 -10.48 15.00 -14.28
CA ASP A 262 -10.34 16.01 -15.33
C ASP A 262 -9.58 17.23 -14.81
N HIS A 263 -9.95 17.74 -13.64
CA HIS A 263 -9.23 18.85 -13.02
C HIS A 263 -7.76 18.51 -12.71
N PHE A 264 -7.47 17.29 -12.27
CA PHE A 264 -6.08 16.85 -12.05
C PHE A 264 -5.30 16.74 -13.37
N MET A 265 -5.91 16.14 -14.40
CA MET A 265 -5.27 15.83 -15.67
C MET A 265 -5.11 17.05 -16.57
N HIS A 266 -6.17 17.86 -16.70
CA HIS A 266 -6.29 18.96 -17.66
C HIS A 266 -6.43 20.34 -17.01
N GLY A 267 -6.63 20.40 -15.69
CA GLY A 267 -6.68 21.66 -14.94
C GLY A 267 -5.30 22.30 -14.70
N PRO A 268 -5.16 23.21 -13.72
CA PRO A 268 -3.98 24.06 -13.57
C PRO A 268 -2.64 23.32 -13.40
N ILE A 269 -2.65 22.13 -12.80
CA ILE A 269 -1.44 21.33 -12.59
C ILE A 269 -1.00 20.55 -13.84
N GLN A 270 -1.88 20.45 -14.84
CA GLN A 270 -1.64 19.77 -16.13
C GLN A 270 -1.10 18.34 -15.94
N GLY A 271 -1.71 17.55 -15.04
CA GLY A 271 -1.19 16.24 -14.62
C GLY A 271 -0.98 15.26 -15.77
N ALA A 272 -1.80 15.33 -16.82
CA ALA A 272 -1.69 14.46 -17.99
C ALA A 272 -0.35 14.59 -18.73
N THR A 273 0.32 15.75 -18.69
CA THR A 273 1.60 15.95 -19.38
C THR A 273 2.73 15.11 -18.79
N PHE A 274 2.52 14.52 -17.61
CA PHE A 274 3.48 13.66 -16.90
C PHE A 274 3.17 12.18 -17.04
N LEU A 275 2.07 11.82 -17.70
CA LEU A 275 1.63 10.44 -17.87
C LEU A 275 2.04 9.92 -19.23
N SER A 276 2.66 8.75 -19.26
CA SER A 276 2.90 8.04 -20.52
C SER A 276 1.59 7.43 -21.06
N THR A 277 1.59 7.02 -22.33
CA THR A 277 0.46 6.28 -22.90
C THR A 277 0.11 5.04 -22.06
N LYS A 278 1.12 4.33 -21.54
CA LYS A 278 0.91 3.17 -20.66
C LYS A 278 0.24 3.53 -19.34
N ASP A 279 0.59 4.69 -18.76
CA ASP A 279 -0.05 5.17 -17.53
C ASP A 279 -1.53 5.50 -17.79
N LEU A 280 -1.81 6.17 -18.92
CA LEU A 280 -3.18 6.51 -19.32
C LEU A 280 -4.01 5.25 -19.63
N GLU A 281 -3.43 4.26 -20.30
CA GLU A 281 -4.06 2.95 -20.52
C GLU A 281 -4.38 2.26 -19.20
N LEU A 282 -3.42 2.20 -18.26
CA LEU A 282 -3.63 1.61 -16.95
C LEU A 282 -4.76 2.33 -16.19
N LEU A 283 -4.75 3.66 -16.18
CA LEU A 283 -5.80 4.45 -15.56
C LEU A 283 -7.16 4.16 -16.19
N ARG A 284 -7.28 4.20 -17.53
CA ARG A 284 -8.56 3.93 -18.21
C ARG A 284 -9.14 2.56 -17.85
N ARG A 285 -8.28 1.55 -17.65
CA ARG A 285 -8.70 0.20 -17.24
C ARG A 285 -9.22 0.14 -15.80
N HIS A 286 -8.66 0.96 -14.92
CA HIS A 286 -9.09 1.11 -13.54
C HIS A 286 -10.33 1.99 -13.39
N TYR A 287 -10.60 2.90 -14.32
CA TYR A 287 -11.81 3.75 -14.37
C TYR A 287 -12.73 3.29 -15.50
N PRO A 288 -13.36 2.09 -15.42
CA PRO A 288 -13.99 1.43 -16.56
C PRO A 288 -15.31 2.08 -17.00
N SER A 289 -16.03 2.79 -16.11
CA SER A 289 -17.35 3.38 -16.39
C SER A 289 -17.34 4.28 -17.63
N SER A 290 -18.46 4.32 -18.34
CA SER A 290 -18.69 5.25 -19.46
C SER A 290 -18.59 6.72 -19.04
N ASP A 291 -18.76 7.02 -17.74
CA ASP A 291 -18.64 8.39 -17.20
C ASP A 291 -17.23 8.98 -17.41
N TYR A 292 -16.22 8.13 -17.62
CA TYR A 292 -14.85 8.54 -17.88
C TYR A 292 -14.49 8.56 -19.38
N ASP A 293 -15.42 8.22 -20.29
CA ASP A 293 -15.11 8.14 -21.73
C ASP A 293 -14.65 9.48 -22.31
N GLU A 294 -15.33 10.58 -21.95
CA GLU A 294 -14.97 11.92 -22.41
C GLU A 294 -13.58 12.35 -21.92
N LEU A 295 -13.25 12.04 -20.66
CA LEU A 295 -11.95 12.33 -20.05
C LEU A 295 -10.79 11.70 -20.83
N PHE A 296 -10.96 10.45 -21.28
CA PHE A 296 -9.91 9.70 -21.96
C PHE A 296 -9.96 9.76 -23.49
N ALA A 297 -11.06 10.27 -24.09
CA ALA A 297 -11.23 10.38 -25.54
C ALA A 297 -10.08 11.06 -26.30
N PRO A 298 -9.44 12.14 -25.78
CA PRO A 298 -8.34 12.81 -26.48
C PRO A 298 -7.12 11.93 -26.73
N TYR A 299 -6.91 10.89 -25.93
CA TYR A 299 -5.69 10.10 -25.93
C TYR A 299 -5.69 8.92 -26.90
N ARG A 300 -6.84 8.62 -27.54
CA ARG A 300 -6.99 7.52 -28.53
C ARG A 300 -6.41 6.19 -28.02
N LEU A 301 -6.71 5.86 -26.77
CA LEU A 301 -6.19 4.66 -26.11
C LEU A 301 -6.71 3.40 -26.80
N GLU A 302 -5.90 2.34 -26.80
CA GLU A 302 -6.36 1.04 -27.27
C GLU A 302 -7.49 0.52 -26.38
N LYS A 303 -8.45 -0.19 -27.00
CA LYS A 303 -9.55 -0.81 -26.26
C LYS A 303 -8.96 -1.81 -25.27
N SER A 304 -9.02 -1.44 -24.00
CA SER A 304 -8.37 -2.17 -22.93
C SER A 304 -9.38 -2.87 -22.04
N SER A 305 -8.97 -4.00 -21.49
CA SER A 305 -9.77 -4.80 -20.57
C SER A 305 -10.03 -4.06 -19.26
N VAL A 306 -11.28 -4.10 -18.79
CA VAL A 306 -11.64 -3.67 -17.42
C VAL A 306 -10.80 -4.46 -16.43
N LEU A 307 -10.26 -3.75 -15.44
CA LEU A 307 -9.36 -4.30 -14.44
C LEU A 307 -9.85 -3.90 -13.05
N ILE A 308 -10.01 -4.91 -12.19
CA ILE A 308 -10.37 -4.71 -10.78
C ILE A 308 -9.31 -5.38 -9.93
N ASP A 309 -8.62 -4.60 -9.11
CA ASP A 309 -7.69 -5.14 -8.11
C ASP A 309 -8.43 -5.46 -6.82
N THR A 310 -7.99 -6.50 -6.13
CA THR A 310 -8.70 -7.00 -4.96
C THR A 310 -7.77 -7.75 -4.02
N SER A 311 -8.25 -8.02 -2.82
CA SER A 311 -7.58 -8.88 -1.85
C SER A 311 -8.60 -9.74 -1.09
N ILE A 312 -9.57 -10.29 -1.83
CA ILE A 312 -10.65 -11.11 -1.27
C ILE A 312 -10.12 -12.51 -0.95
N ALA A 313 -10.20 -12.88 0.33
CA ALA A 313 -9.99 -14.26 0.76
C ALA A 313 -11.20 -15.11 0.36
N THR A 314 -10.94 -16.20 -0.36
CA THR A 314 -12.00 -17.09 -0.83
C THR A 314 -11.46 -18.50 -1.07
N PHE A 315 -12.22 -19.35 -1.74
CA PHE A 315 -11.83 -20.71 -2.04
C PHE A 315 -12.20 -21.16 -3.45
N VAL A 316 -11.41 -22.10 -3.93
CA VAL A 316 -11.67 -22.88 -5.15
C VAL A 316 -12.19 -24.25 -4.76
N ARG A 317 -13.26 -24.70 -5.39
CA ARG A 317 -13.75 -26.07 -5.33
C ARG A 317 -13.20 -26.87 -6.50
N HIS A 318 -12.71 -28.06 -6.20
CA HIS A 318 -12.09 -28.98 -7.13
C HIS A 318 -13.13 -29.96 -7.67
N LYS A 319 -12.84 -30.62 -8.78
CA LYS A 319 -13.72 -31.69 -9.33
C LYS A 319 -13.90 -32.85 -8.34
N SER A 320 -12.91 -33.05 -7.48
CA SER A 320 -12.89 -34.03 -6.38
C SER A 320 -13.70 -33.59 -5.15
N SER A 321 -14.38 -32.43 -5.19
CA SER A 321 -15.07 -31.78 -4.06
C SER A 321 -14.16 -31.29 -2.93
N VAL A 322 -12.83 -31.42 -3.07
CA VAL A 322 -11.85 -30.75 -2.21
C VAL A 322 -11.97 -29.24 -2.38
N VAL A 323 -11.66 -28.49 -1.32
CA VAL A 323 -11.67 -27.03 -1.31
C VAL A 323 -10.27 -26.52 -0.98
N THR A 324 -9.77 -25.57 -1.77
CA THR A 324 -8.47 -24.92 -1.52
C THR A 324 -8.66 -23.43 -1.28
N PRO A 325 -8.15 -22.87 -0.16
CA PRO A 325 -8.19 -21.44 0.08
C PRO A 325 -7.26 -20.71 -0.89
N VAL A 326 -7.72 -19.56 -1.37
CA VAL A 326 -7.00 -18.68 -2.28
C VAL A 326 -7.28 -17.21 -1.93
N ILE A 327 -6.40 -16.30 -2.35
CA ILE A 327 -6.73 -14.87 -2.37
C ILE A 327 -6.96 -14.45 -3.81
N LEU A 328 -8.13 -13.91 -4.11
CA LEU A 328 -8.38 -13.25 -5.40
C LEU A 328 -7.70 -11.89 -5.38
N ARG A 329 -6.73 -11.71 -6.29
CA ARG A 329 -5.86 -10.52 -6.37
C ARG A 329 -6.28 -9.56 -7.48
N ARG A 330 -6.77 -10.08 -8.61
CA ARG A 330 -7.22 -9.27 -9.74
C ARG A 330 -8.25 -9.99 -10.59
N ILE A 331 -9.15 -9.23 -11.18
CA ILE A 331 -10.01 -9.64 -12.29
C ILE A 331 -9.64 -8.82 -13.53
N GLU A 332 -9.51 -9.49 -14.67
CA GLU A 332 -9.23 -8.87 -15.96
C GLU A 332 -9.99 -9.62 -17.05
N GLU A 333 -11.12 -9.08 -17.49
CA GLU A 333 -12.07 -9.78 -18.38
C GLU A 333 -12.42 -11.18 -17.84
N ASP A 334 -12.10 -12.22 -18.60
CA ASP A 334 -12.31 -13.63 -18.33
C ASP A 334 -11.17 -14.27 -17.50
N ARG A 335 -10.20 -13.48 -17.04
CA ARG A 335 -9.05 -13.93 -16.26
C ARG A 335 -9.15 -13.50 -14.80
N LEU A 336 -8.89 -14.46 -13.91
CA LEU A 336 -8.85 -14.28 -12.47
C LEU A 336 -7.46 -14.61 -11.97
N TYR A 337 -6.81 -13.65 -11.32
CA TYR A 337 -5.49 -13.82 -10.75
C TYR A 337 -5.66 -14.11 -9.27
N VAL A 338 -5.20 -15.29 -8.86
CA VAL A 338 -5.28 -15.74 -7.46
C VAL A 338 -3.90 -16.09 -6.94
N THR A 339 -3.72 -15.98 -5.62
CA THR A 339 -2.56 -16.54 -4.92
C THR A 339 -2.99 -17.70 -4.03
N ALA A 340 -2.16 -18.74 -3.97
CA ALA A 340 -2.38 -19.92 -3.15
C ALA A 340 -1.09 -20.40 -2.49
N GLU A 341 -1.19 -21.09 -1.35
CA GLU A 341 -0.03 -21.67 -0.67
C GLU A 341 0.66 -22.74 -1.54
N LYS A 342 -0.16 -23.59 -2.16
CA LYS A 342 0.28 -24.68 -3.04
C LYS A 342 -0.42 -24.57 -4.39
N PRO A 343 0.07 -23.70 -5.31
CA PRO A 343 -0.55 -23.45 -6.61
C PRO A 343 -0.85 -24.70 -7.45
N HIS A 344 0.02 -25.71 -7.37
CA HIS A 344 -0.13 -26.96 -8.10
C HIS A 344 -1.35 -27.78 -7.66
N HIS A 345 -1.91 -27.53 -6.47
CA HIS A 345 -3.18 -28.15 -6.07
C HIS A 345 -4.34 -27.65 -6.93
N LEU A 346 -4.27 -26.43 -7.48
CA LEU A 346 -5.37 -25.84 -8.27
C LEU A 346 -5.48 -26.42 -9.70
N LEU A 347 -4.69 -27.44 -10.08
CA LEU A 347 -4.72 -28.00 -11.44
C LEU A 347 -6.02 -28.74 -11.79
N ASP A 348 -6.79 -29.20 -10.80
CA ASP A 348 -8.12 -29.80 -10.95
C ASP A 348 -9.25 -28.88 -10.45
N ALA A 349 -8.97 -27.58 -10.31
CA ALA A 349 -9.94 -26.55 -9.97
C ALA A 349 -11.14 -26.57 -10.94
N ALA A 350 -12.35 -26.54 -10.40
CA ALA A 350 -13.60 -26.57 -11.16
C ALA A 350 -14.36 -25.25 -11.05
N GLU A 351 -14.42 -24.70 -9.83
CA GLU A 351 -15.28 -23.56 -9.51
C GLU A 351 -14.57 -22.63 -8.52
N LEU A 352 -14.67 -21.32 -8.73
CA LEU A 352 -14.26 -20.31 -7.75
C LEU A 352 -15.50 -19.73 -7.07
N GLN A 353 -15.58 -19.86 -5.75
CA GLN A 353 -16.49 -19.01 -4.96
C GLN A 353 -15.81 -17.65 -4.80
N ILE A 354 -16.50 -16.52 -4.95
CA ILE A 354 -15.91 -15.19 -4.67
C ILE A 354 -16.40 -14.64 -3.33
N PHE A 355 -17.68 -14.82 -3.04
CA PHE A 355 -18.31 -14.36 -1.82
C PHE A 355 -18.67 -15.59 -0.97
N PRO A 356 -17.74 -16.09 -0.14
CA PRO A 356 -17.99 -17.28 0.67
C PRO A 356 -19.12 -17.08 1.70
N GLU A 357 -19.33 -15.83 2.14
CA GLU A 357 -20.40 -15.47 3.08
C GLU A 357 -21.79 -15.40 2.40
N ASP A 358 -21.83 -15.18 1.09
CA ASP A 358 -23.08 -15.09 0.33
C ASP A 358 -23.41 -16.41 -0.36
N LYS A 359 -24.21 -17.23 0.34
CA LYS A 359 -24.68 -18.52 -0.16
C LYS A 359 -25.55 -18.43 -1.43
N SER A 360 -26.05 -17.24 -1.79
CA SER A 360 -26.84 -17.04 -3.01
C SER A 360 -25.97 -16.72 -4.23
N ALA A 361 -24.70 -16.35 -4.02
CA ALA A 361 -23.78 -16.04 -5.12
C ALA A 361 -23.33 -17.33 -5.80
N ALA A 362 -23.70 -17.50 -7.08
CA ALA A 362 -23.29 -18.64 -7.87
C ALA A 362 -21.76 -18.67 -8.05
N PRO A 363 -21.13 -19.85 -7.94
CA PRO A 363 -19.71 -20.00 -8.19
C PRO A 363 -19.38 -19.77 -9.66
N ILE A 364 -18.15 -19.35 -9.94
CA ILE A 364 -17.64 -19.13 -11.29
C ILE A 364 -16.97 -20.40 -11.78
N ALA A 365 -17.46 -20.96 -12.87
CA ALA A 365 -16.85 -22.11 -13.53
C ALA A 365 -15.47 -21.75 -14.11
N ILE A 366 -14.48 -22.57 -13.80
CA ILE A 366 -13.09 -22.44 -14.23
C ILE A 366 -12.89 -23.26 -15.50
N THR A 367 -12.41 -22.59 -16.57
CA THR A 367 -12.23 -23.18 -17.90
C THR A 367 -10.78 -23.50 -18.23
N SER A 368 -9.84 -22.78 -17.62
CA SER A 368 -8.41 -23.01 -17.80
C SER A 368 -7.63 -22.58 -16.56
N ILE A 369 -6.47 -23.21 -16.34
CA ILE A 369 -5.57 -22.92 -15.23
C ILE A 369 -4.16 -22.75 -15.78
N ARG A 370 -3.48 -21.68 -15.38
CA ARG A 370 -2.08 -21.43 -15.71
C ARG A 370 -1.30 -21.10 -14.45
N LEU A 371 -0.28 -21.89 -14.15
CA LEU A 371 0.68 -21.59 -13.09
C LEU A 371 1.68 -20.56 -13.61
N THR A 372 1.88 -19.46 -12.88
CA THR A 372 2.77 -18.36 -13.31
C THR A 372 4.08 -18.30 -12.51
N GLY A 373 4.30 -19.27 -11.62
CA GLY A 373 5.46 -19.36 -10.73
C GLY A 373 5.17 -18.77 -9.34
N GLY A 374 5.96 -19.13 -8.34
CA GLY A 374 5.75 -18.69 -6.96
C GLY A 374 4.41 -19.17 -6.41
N SER A 375 3.61 -18.23 -5.88
CA SER A 375 2.26 -18.47 -5.35
C SER A 375 1.14 -18.13 -6.32
N ASP A 376 1.46 -17.59 -7.49
CA ASP A 376 0.49 -17.00 -8.41
C ASP A 376 -0.12 -18.03 -9.37
N VAL A 377 -1.43 -17.94 -9.56
CA VAL A 377 -2.21 -18.75 -10.51
C VAL A 377 -3.17 -17.85 -11.28
N THR A 378 -3.27 -18.09 -12.59
CA THR A 378 -4.31 -17.48 -13.44
C THR A 378 -5.38 -18.52 -13.74
N LEU A 379 -6.63 -18.21 -13.42
CA LEU A 379 -7.81 -18.99 -13.74
C LEU A 379 -8.57 -18.30 -14.87
N GLY A 380 -8.92 -19.03 -15.93
CA GLY A 380 -9.82 -18.56 -16.98
C GLY A 380 -11.26 -18.95 -16.69
N CYS A 381 -12.22 -18.14 -17.14
CA CYS A 381 -13.65 -18.41 -17.07
C CYS A 381 -14.33 -18.11 -18.41
N HIS A 382 -15.63 -18.39 -18.56
CA HIS A 382 -16.33 -18.21 -19.85
C HIS A 382 -16.72 -16.75 -20.14
N SER A 383 -16.98 -15.96 -19.10
CA SER A 383 -17.45 -14.58 -19.20
C SER A 383 -16.87 -13.77 -18.05
N SER A 384 -16.62 -12.49 -18.28
CA SER A 384 -16.05 -11.63 -17.24
C SER A 384 -16.98 -11.50 -16.03
N PRO A 385 -16.49 -11.74 -14.80
CA PRO A 385 -17.27 -11.51 -13.60
C PRO A 385 -17.19 -10.07 -13.10
N ALA A 386 -16.43 -9.20 -13.78
CA ALA A 386 -16.24 -7.81 -13.38
C ALA A 386 -17.55 -7.03 -13.18
N PRO A 387 -18.60 -7.15 -14.03
CA PRO A 387 -19.86 -6.43 -13.82
C PRO A 387 -20.60 -6.85 -12.54
N VAL A 388 -20.67 -8.17 -12.28
CA VAL A 388 -21.32 -8.73 -11.08
C VAL A 388 -20.60 -8.28 -9.81
N ILE A 389 -19.27 -8.25 -9.88
CA ILE A 389 -18.40 -7.86 -8.77
C ILE A 389 -18.51 -6.36 -8.51
N SER A 390 -18.40 -5.53 -9.56
CA SER A 390 -18.53 -4.07 -9.44
C SER A 390 -19.91 -3.67 -8.90
N GLN A 391 -20.98 -4.34 -9.36
CA GLN A 391 -22.32 -4.11 -8.83
C GLN A 391 -22.42 -4.46 -7.34
N LYS A 392 -21.92 -5.64 -6.93
CA LYS A 392 -21.96 -6.04 -5.51
C LYS A 392 -21.09 -5.17 -4.61
N PHE A 393 -19.92 -4.73 -5.08
CA PHE A 393 -19.07 -3.81 -4.32
C PHE A 393 -19.60 -2.37 -4.32
N GLY A 394 -20.30 -1.95 -5.38
CA GLY A 394 -21.00 -0.66 -5.43
C GLY A 394 -22.26 -0.61 -4.55
N ASP A 395 -23.02 -1.71 -4.44
CA ASP A 395 -24.26 -1.80 -3.66
C ASP A 395 -24.01 -2.12 -2.16
N ALA A 396 -22.86 -2.70 -1.81
CA ALA A 396 -22.53 -2.99 -0.42
C ALA A 396 -22.23 -1.71 0.35
N SER A 397 -23.10 -1.31 1.28
CA SER A 397 -22.77 -0.35 2.33
C SER A 397 -21.63 -0.93 3.19
N ILE A 398 -20.38 -0.59 2.81
CA ILE A 398 -19.06 -0.56 3.47
C ILE A 398 -18.96 -1.16 4.91
N GLY A 399 -19.60 -2.31 5.17
CA GLY A 399 -19.87 -2.76 6.55
C GLY A 399 -19.73 -4.26 6.81
N SER A 400 -19.58 -5.11 5.79
CA SER A 400 -19.54 -6.58 6.02
C SER A 400 -18.27 -7.27 5.53
N PHE A 401 -17.59 -6.81 4.47
CA PHE A 401 -16.30 -7.38 4.09
C PHE A 401 -15.16 -6.70 4.85
N ARG A 402 -15.18 -6.80 6.18
CA ARG A 402 -13.93 -6.59 6.94
C ARG A 402 -12.95 -7.64 6.41
N ILE A 403 -11.81 -7.20 5.90
CA ILE A 403 -10.61 -8.05 5.83
C ILE A 403 -10.27 -8.32 7.29
N GLY A 404 -10.98 -9.27 7.88
CA GLY A 404 -10.97 -9.55 9.30
C GLY A 404 -9.66 -10.23 9.61
N LEU A 405 -8.55 -9.49 9.63
CA LEU A 405 -7.40 -9.94 10.37
C LEU A 405 -7.93 -10.25 11.78
N ASN A 406 -7.83 -11.51 12.18
CA ASN A 406 -8.14 -11.88 13.55
C ASN A 406 -7.20 -11.09 14.49
N ALA A 407 -7.40 -11.18 15.80
CA ALA A 407 -6.54 -10.47 16.77
C ALA A 407 -5.02 -10.74 16.61
N ALA A 408 -4.64 -11.77 15.84
CA ALA A 408 -3.26 -12.13 15.50
C ALA A 408 -2.81 -11.65 14.10
N GLY A 409 -3.54 -10.75 13.43
CA GLY A 409 -3.10 -10.19 12.15
C GLY A 409 -3.19 -11.15 10.97
N ARG A 410 -4.02 -12.20 11.04
CA ARG A 410 -4.18 -13.21 9.99
C ARG A 410 -5.57 -13.18 9.40
N ILE A 411 -5.68 -13.33 8.08
CA ILE A 411 -6.95 -13.63 7.41
C ILE A 411 -7.58 -14.83 8.12
N PRO A 412 -8.89 -14.82 8.44
CA PRO A 412 -9.55 -16.00 9.00
C PRO A 412 -9.45 -17.07 7.91
N VAL A 413 -8.61 -18.07 8.14
CA VAL A 413 -8.66 -19.28 7.34
C VAL A 413 -10.02 -19.89 7.65
N VAL A 414 -10.91 -19.94 6.66
CA VAL A 414 -12.11 -20.78 6.75
C VAL A 414 -11.59 -22.20 6.96
N HIS A 415 -11.69 -22.70 8.18
CA HIS A 415 -11.26 -24.05 8.49
C HIS A 415 -12.29 -25.02 7.90
N GLU A 416 -11.85 -26.22 7.52
CA GLU A 416 -12.73 -27.30 7.02
C GLU A 416 -13.90 -27.58 7.98
N GLU A 417 -13.71 -27.32 9.29
CA GLU A 417 -14.72 -27.46 10.33
C GLU A 417 -15.86 -26.42 10.23
N ASP A 418 -15.62 -25.22 9.70
CA ASP A 418 -16.66 -24.21 9.47
C ASP A 418 -17.55 -24.54 8.25
N LEU A 419 -17.06 -25.41 7.36
CA LEU A 419 -17.79 -25.93 6.19
C LEU A 419 -18.56 -27.22 6.52
N ALA A 420 -18.19 -27.94 7.58
CA ALA A 420 -18.80 -29.22 7.98
C ALA A 420 -20.23 -29.08 8.54
N HIS A 421 -20.68 -27.85 8.85
CA HIS A 421 -22.06 -27.56 9.25
C HIS A 421 -22.92 -26.95 8.12
N ALA A 422 -22.37 -26.83 6.91
CA ALA A 422 -23.10 -26.45 5.71
C ALA A 422 -23.47 -27.70 4.89
N GLY A 423 -24.27 -28.59 5.50
CA GLY A 423 -24.98 -29.66 4.81
C GLY A 423 -26.30 -29.18 4.20
#